data_AF-A0A150HHV2-F1
#
_entry.id   AF-A0A150HHV2-F1
#
_cell.length_a   1.000
_cell.length_b   1.000
_cell.length_c   1.000
_cell.angle_alpha   90.00
_cell.angle_beta   90.00
_cell.angle_gamma   90.00
#
_symmetry.space_group_name_H-M   'P 1'
#
loop_
_entity.id
_entity.type
_entity.pdbx_description
1 polymer ?
#
loop_
_entity_poly.entity_id
_entity_poly.type
_entity_poly.pdbx_seq_one_letter_code
_entity_poly.pdbx_strand_id
1 'polypeptide(L)'
;MVRPSRRRLGLRDAGAVVVSRGEKLHTAVLVTPASERRRLRKQRRQAAARLVAEQRHVEKEAAQAKAAAERAERRATVYLPAAGEPGPAALRTPGRFRVARHQDTSAVLAGQYPFLAEAGLGAAGIFIGQDLYSGSSFVYDPWELYRRGIITAPNLILAGIVGSGKSSLAKSLYTRSLPFGYRVYVPGDPKGEHSGVAEAVGGKAIILGHGMGNRLNPLDEGYRPGGLSDQEWATTLAARRRDLLGALTETVLDRRLAPLTALSEFPESCSSEFLRSRGKVSAGWCRW
;
A
#
# COMPACT_ATOMS: atom_id res chain seq x y z
N MET A 1 -41.13 -58.95 -38.12
CA MET A 1 -40.11 -58.01 -38.65
C MET A 1 -40.74 -56.62 -38.74
N VAL A 2 -40.71 -55.85 -37.65
CA VAL A 2 -41.39 -54.54 -37.54
C VAL A 2 -40.30 -53.49 -37.28
N ARG A 3 -40.11 -52.54 -38.22
CA ARG A 3 -39.17 -51.42 -38.07
C ARG A 3 -39.84 -50.26 -37.32
N PRO A 4 -39.19 -49.64 -36.32
CA PRO A 4 -39.78 -48.57 -35.53
C PRO A 4 -39.52 -47.16 -36.11
N SER A 5 -40.34 -46.25 -35.58
CA SER A 5 -40.59 -44.84 -35.90
C SER A 5 -39.38 -43.90 -36.05
N ARG A 6 -39.44 -43.00 -37.03
CA ARG A 6 -38.69 -41.72 -37.01
C ARG A 6 -39.56 -40.62 -36.39
N ARG A 7 -39.27 -40.26 -35.14
CA ARG A 7 -39.81 -39.09 -34.44
C ARG A 7 -39.30 -37.81 -35.10
N ARG A 8 -40.20 -36.86 -35.37
CA ARG A 8 -39.88 -35.44 -35.57
C ARG A 8 -39.33 -34.89 -34.27
N LEU A 9 -38.09 -34.37 -34.28
CA LEU A 9 -37.60 -33.51 -33.21
C LEU A 9 -37.66 -32.06 -33.69
N GLY A 10 -38.53 -31.31 -33.04
CA GLY A 10 -38.81 -29.91 -33.32
C GLY A 10 -37.59 -29.01 -33.12
N LEU A 11 -37.53 -27.99 -33.97
CA LEU A 11 -36.69 -26.82 -33.81
C LEU A 11 -37.09 -26.13 -32.50
N ARG A 12 -36.30 -26.31 -31.44
CA ARG A 12 -36.45 -25.53 -30.20
C ARG A 12 -35.62 -24.25 -30.31
N ASP A 13 -36.24 -23.16 -29.90
CA ASP A 13 -35.76 -21.78 -29.94
C ASP A 13 -34.32 -21.63 -29.45
N ALA A 14 -33.46 -21.05 -30.29
CA ALA A 14 -32.15 -20.58 -29.89
C ALA A 14 -32.31 -19.22 -29.20
N GLY A 15 -32.57 -19.23 -27.89
CA GLY A 15 -32.68 -18.03 -27.08
C GLY A 15 -31.35 -17.29 -26.96
N ALA A 16 -31.34 -15.99 -27.30
CA ALA A 16 -30.28 -15.08 -26.91
C ALA A 16 -30.53 -14.65 -25.45
N VAL A 17 -29.54 -14.85 -24.57
CA VAL A 17 -29.63 -14.44 -23.16
C VAL A 17 -28.75 -13.22 -22.96
N VAL A 18 -29.31 -12.17 -22.38
CA VAL A 18 -28.59 -10.96 -21.98
C VAL A 18 -28.00 -11.21 -20.60
N VAL A 19 -26.67 -11.14 -20.46
CA VAL A 19 -25.98 -11.26 -19.17
C VAL A 19 -25.33 -9.91 -18.86
N SER A 20 -25.81 -9.19 -17.85
CA SER A 20 -25.17 -7.95 -17.38
C SER A 20 -24.19 -8.26 -16.24
N ARG A 21 -22.89 -8.19 -16.52
CA ARG A 21 -21.85 -8.05 -15.49
C ARG A 21 -21.18 -6.70 -15.71
N GLY A 22 -21.26 -5.81 -14.72
CA GLY A 22 -20.48 -4.56 -14.61
C GLY A 22 -20.24 -3.78 -15.90
N GLU A 23 -21.09 -2.78 -16.17
CA GLU A 23 -20.92 -1.66 -17.12
C GLU A 23 -20.65 -1.95 -18.62
N LYS A 24 -20.54 -3.19 -19.08
CA LYS A 24 -20.59 -3.52 -20.52
C LYS A 24 -21.52 -4.69 -20.81
N LEU A 25 -22.59 -4.41 -21.56
CA LEU A 25 -23.49 -5.43 -22.11
C LEU A 25 -22.74 -6.27 -23.16
N HIS A 26 -22.50 -7.53 -22.81
CA HIS A 26 -21.99 -8.53 -23.73
C HIS A 26 -23.14 -9.46 -24.14
N THR A 27 -23.62 -9.34 -25.38
CA THR A 27 -24.48 -10.38 -25.97
C THR A 27 -23.60 -11.56 -26.36
N ALA A 28 -23.43 -12.52 -25.45
CA ALA A 28 -22.77 -13.79 -25.74
C ALA A 28 -23.82 -14.85 -26.12
N VAL A 29 -23.54 -15.62 -27.17
CA VAL A 29 -24.39 -16.73 -27.59
C VAL A 29 -24.03 -17.94 -26.72
N LEU A 30 -24.95 -18.38 -25.85
CA LEU A 30 -24.68 -19.47 -24.89
C LEU A 30 -24.60 -20.86 -25.54
N VAL A 31 -25.12 -21.06 -26.76
CA VAL A 31 -24.99 -22.32 -27.50
C VAL A 31 -24.82 -22.04 -29.00
N THR A 32 -23.61 -22.23 -29.52
CA THR A 32 -23.34 -22.25 -30.96
C THR A 32 -23.35 -23.69 -31.48
N PRO A 33 -24.22 -24.06 -32.44
CA PRO A 33 -24.16 -25.36 -33.08
C PRO A 33 -22.81 -25.53 -33.83
N ALA A 34 -22.18 -26.70 -33.71
CA ALA A 34 -20.85 -26.97 -34.28
C ALA A 34 -20.78 -26.81 -35.82
N SER A 35 -21.91 -26.93 -36.53
CA SER A 35 -22.00 -26.81 -37.99
C SER A 35 -23.17 -25.93 -38.43
N GLU A 36 -23.07 -24.62 -38.17
CA GLU A 36 -24.13 -23.67 -38.55
C GLU A 36 -23.94 -23.11 -39.97
N ARG A 37 -25.00 -23.15 -40.80
CA ARG A 37 -25.00 -22.53 -42.14
C ARG A 37 -24.79 -21.01 -42.05
N ARG A 38 -23.95 -20.44 -42.91
CA ARG A 38 -23.57 -19.00 -42.94
C ARG A 38 -24.77 -18.03 -42.87
N ARG A 39 -25.90 -18.38 -43.48
CA ARG A 39 -27.13 -17.57 -43.50
C ARG A 39 -27.76 -17.42 -42.11
N LEU A 40 -27.84 -18.52 -41.35
CA LEU A 40 -28.40 -18.53 -39.99
C LEU A 40 -27.49 -17.75 -39.03
N ARG A 41 -26.17 -17.90 -39.17
CA ARG A 41 -25.18 -17.08 -38.44
C ARG A 41 -25.35 -15.57 -38.68
N LYS A 42 -25.65 -15.16 -39.93
CA LYS A 42 -25.89 -13.75 -40.28
C LYS A 42 -27.18 -13.23 -39.64
N GLN A 43 -28.28 -14.00 -39.72
CA GLN A 43 -29.56 -13.62 -39.10
C GLN A 43 -29.45 -13.50 -37.58
N ARG A 44 -28.74 -14.41 -36.92
CA ARG A 44 -28.50 -14.35 -35.47
C ARG A 44 -27.67 -13.14 -35.05
N ARG A 45 -26.60 -12.82 -35.78
CA ARG A 45 -25.81 -11.59 -35.54
C ARG A 45 -26.65 -10.33 -35.71
N GLN A 46 -27.53 -10.30 -36.72
CA GLN A 46 -28.45 -9.18 -36.93
C GLN A 46 -29.49 -9.07 -35.80
N ALA A 47 -30.03 -10.18 -35.31
CA ALA A 47 -30.95 -10.19 -34.16
C ALA A 47 -30.26 -9.71 -32.88
N ALA A 48 -29.05 -10.20 -32.58
CA ALA A 48 -28.26 -9.74 -31.44
C ALA A 48 -27.93 -8.24 -31.53
N ALA A 49 -27.55 -7.75 -32.73
CA ALA A 49 -27.28 -6.33 -32.95
C ALA A 49 -28.51 -5.45 -32.76
N ARG A 50 -29.71 -5.92 -33.13
CA ARG A 50 -30.98 -5.20 -32.90
C ARG A 50 -31.29 -5.07 -31.41
N LEU A 51 -31.16 -6.17 -30.65
CA LEU A 51 -31.38 -6.14 -29.20
C LEU A 51 -30.42 -5.18 -28.48
N VAL A 52 -29.15 -5.15 -28.88
CA VAL A 52 -28.18 -4.19 -28.34
C VAL A 52 -28.54 -2.74 -28.70
N ALA A 53 -29.01 -2.50 -29.92
CA ALA A 53 -29.41 -1.16 -30.36
C ALA A 53 -30.67 -0.66 -29.63
N GLU A 54 -31.67 -1.51 -29.46
CA GLU A 54 -32.89 -1.21 -28.69
C GLU A 54 -32.56 -0.91 -27.23
N GLN A 55 -31.71 -1.73 -26.60
CA GLN A 55 -31.32 -1.51 -25.21
C GLN A 55 -30.51 -0.22 -25.01
N ARG A 56 -29.61 0.11 -25.95
CA ARG A 56 -28.91 1.41 -25.95
C ARG A 56 -29.86 2.59 -26.11
N HIS A 57 -30.95 2.42 -26.87
CA HIS A 57 -31.97 3.45 -27.00
C HIS A 57 -32.67 3.68 -25.66
N VAL A 58 -33.11 2.60 -25.01
CA VAL A 58 -33.75 2.64 -23.69
C VAL A 58 -32.84 3.25 -22.64
N GLU A 59 -31.55 2.86 -22.60
CA GLU A 59 -30.57 3.44 -21.67
C GLU A 59 -30.35 4.93 -21.93
N LYS A 60 -30.30 5.35 -23.20
CA LYS A 60 -30.16 6.75 -23.57
C LYS A 60 -31.39 7.57 -23.16
N GLU A 61 -32.59 7.04 -23.38
CA GLU A 61 -33.85 7.68 -22.96
C GLU A 61 -33.93 7.77 -21.44
N ALA A 62 -33.57 6.71 -20.71
CA ALA A 62 -33.51 6.71 -19.26
C ALA A 62 -32.48 7.71 -18.71
N ALA A 63 -31.31 7.81 -19.33
CA ALA A 63 -30.30 8.80 -18.97
C ALA A 63 -30.76 10.24 -19.25
N GLN A 64 -31.46 10.46 -20.37
CA GLN A 64 -32.06 11.76 -20.69
C GLN A 64 -33.18 12.13 -19.72
N ALA A 65 -34.05 11.19 -19.35
CA ALA A 65 -35.10 11.38 -18.38
C ALA A 65 -34.53 11.69 -16.99
N LYS A 66 -33.49 10.96 -16.55
CA LYS A 66 -32.79 11.24 -15.29
C LYS A 66 -32.14 12.62 -15.30
N ALA A 67 -31.45 12.99 -16.37
CA ALA A 67 -30.85 14.31 -16.50
C ALA A 67 -31.91 15.43 -16.53
N ALA A 68 -33.08 15.19 -17.12
CA ALA A 68 -34.19 16.14 -17.10
C ALA A 68 -34.79 16.28 -15.69
N ALA A 69 -34.95 15.17 -14.97
CA ALA A 69 -35.40 15.16 -13.58
C ALA A 69 -34.43 15.91 -12.66
N GLU A 70 -33.12 15.65 -12.74
CA GLU A 70 -32.10 16.37 -11.96
C GLU A 70 -32.08 17.88 -12.30
N ARG A 71 -32.32 18.26 -13.56
CA ARG A 71 -32.45 19.67 -13.95
C ARG A 71 -33.71 20.30 -13.38
N ALA A 72 -34.82 19.56 -13.33
CA ALA A 72 -36.07 20.03 -12.74
C ALA A 72 -35.93 20.20 -11.22
N GLU A 73 -35.27 19.24 -10.56
CA GLU A 73 -34.95 19.30 -9.13
C GLU A 73 -34.06 20.49 -8.81
N ARG A 74 -32.96 20.72 -9.55
CA ARG A 74 -32.11 21.91 -9.38
C ARG A 74 -32.86 23.23 -9.60
N ARG A 75 -33.87 23.25 -10.46
CA ARG A 75 -34.72 24.43 -10.68
C ARG A 75 -35.72 24.63 -9.54
N ALA A 76 -36.20 23.55 -8.94
CA ALA A 76 -37.09 23.58 -7.79
C ALA A 76 -36.33 23.96 -6.50
N THR A 77 -35.07 23.54 -6.38
CA THR A 77 -34.20 23.87 -5.25
C THR A 77 -33.65 25.28 -5.40
N VAL A 78 -34.45 26.27 -5.04
CA VAL A 78 -34.01 27.67 -4.92
C VAL A 78 -33.62 27.93 -3.47
N TYR A 79 -32.31 27.81 -3.17
CA TYR A 79 -31.79 28.09 -1.82
C TYR A 79 -31.71 29.60 -1.53
N LEU A 80 -31.44 30.42 -2.54
CA LEU A 80 -31.32 31.87 -2.45
C LEU A 80 -31.91 32.55 -3.70
N PRO A 81 -32.47 33.77 -3.58
CA PRO A 81 -32.89 34.56 -4.74
C PRO A 81 -31.70 34.85 -5.65
N ALA A 82 -31.90 34.89 -6.97
CA ALA A 82 -30.81 35.08 -7.94
C ALA A 82 -30.05 36.41 -7.78
N ALA A 83 -30.66 37.39 -7.12
CA ALA A 83 -30.07 38.69 -6.82
C ALA A 83 -29.53 38.80 -5.38
N GLY A 84 -29.68 37.79 -4.54
CA GLY A 84 -29.46 37.87 -3.09
C GLY A 84 -30.74 38.22 -2.30
N GLU A 85 -30.71 38.01 -0.98
CA GLU A 85 -31.82 38.29 -0.08
C GLU A 85 -32.04 39.80 0.13
N PRO A 86 -33.28 40.25 0.39
CA PRO A 86 -33.53 41.64 0.78
C PRO A 86 -33.06 41.89 2.22
N GLY A 87 -32.22 42.91 2.42
CA GLY A 87 -31.82 43.35 3.75
C GLY A 87 -30.59 44.28 3.74
N PRO A 88 -30.39 45.08 4.79
CA PRO A 88 -29.14 45.82 4.95
C PRO A 88 -27.96 44.83 5.00
N ALA A 89 -26.88 45.14 4.27
CA ALA A 89 -25.68 44.31 4.13
C ALA A 89 -25.86 42.91 3.51
N ALA A 90 -27.02 42.59 2.91
CA ALA A 90 -27.26 41.28 2.26
C ALA A 90 -26.60 41.12 0.87
N LEU A 91 -25.73 42.07 0.46
CA LEU A 91 -24.99 42.07 -0.80
C LEU A 91 -25.87 41.82 -2.04
N ARG A 92 -27.09 42.36 -2.04
CA ARG A 92 -28.03 42.20 -3.15
C ARG A 92 -27.52 42.92 -4.39
N THR A 93 -27.24 42.19 -5.46
CA THR A 93 -26.71 42.77 -6.71
C THR A 93 -27.87 43.16 -7.64
N PRO A 94 -27.99 44.43 -8.05
CA PRO A 94 -29.00 44.84 -9.01
C PRO A 94 -28.58 44.36 -10.41
N GLY A 95 -29.10 43.20 -10.83
CA GLY A 95 -28.98 42.69 -12.19
C GLY A 95 -28.06 41.49 -12.37
N ARG A 96 -27.91 41.06 -13.61
CA ARG A 96 -27.07 39.91 -13.98
C ARG A 96 -25.63 40.38 -14.18
N PHE A 97 -24.74 40.08 -13.25
CA PHE A 97 -23.31 40.27 -13.45
C PHE A 97 -22.82 39.37 -14.58
N ARG A 98 -22.56 39.93 -15.75
CA ARG A 98 -22.03 39.22 -16.92
C ARG A 98 -20.53 39.44 -16.97
N VAL A 99 -19.77 38.53 -16.37
CA VAL A 99 -18.31 38.47 -16.55
C VAL A 99 -18.02 37.76 -17.86
N ALA A 100 -17.09 38.29 -18.65
CA ALA A 100 -16.55 37.56 -19.78
C ALA A 100 -15.93 36.25 -19.27
N ARG A 101 -16.27 35.12 -19.90
CA ARG A 101 -15.61 33.85 -19.57
C ARG A 101 -14.17 33.94 -20.06
N HIS A 102 -13.24 34.12 -19.14
CA HIS A 102 -11.83 33.96 -19.43
C HIS A 102 -11.54 32.45 -19.51
N GLN A 103 -11.13 32.00 -20.69
CA GLN A 103 -10.65 30.64 -20.91
C GLN A 103 -9.17 30.74 -21.19
N ASP A 104 -8.38 29.98 -20.44
CA ASP A 104 -6.94 29.89 -20.64
C ASP A 104 -6.48 28.44 -20.45
N THR A 105 -5.24 28.17 -20.82
CA THR A 105 -4.59 26.87 -20.62
C THR A 105 -4.38 26.60 -19.13
N SER A 106 -4.35 25.33 -18.73
CA SER A 106 -4.05 24.93 -17.35
C SER A 106 -2.70 25.46 -16.87
N ALA A 107 -1.74 25.65 -17.76
CA ALA A 107 -0.44 26.25 -17.46
C ALA A 107 -0.54 27.73 -17.04
N VAL A 108 -1.37 28.53 -17.72
CA VAL A 108 -1.54 29.96 -17.41
C VAL A 108 -2.47 30.15 -16.20
N LEU A 109 -3.52 29.32 -16.08
CA LEU A 109 -4.39 29.32 -14.90
C LEU A 109 -3.65 28.93 -13.62
N ALA A 110 -2.64 28.06 -13.69
CA ALA A 110 -1.79 27.73 -12.54
C ALA A 110 -1.02 28.96 -12.01
N GLY A 111 -0.62 29.89 -12.88
CA GLY A 111 0.05 31.13 -12.48
C GLY A 111 -0.89 32.18 -11.85
N GLN A 112 -2.18 32.13 -12.14
CA GLN A 112 -3.19 33.01 -11.52
C GLN A 112 -3.60 32.58 -10.10
N TYR A 113 -3.25 31.35 -9.70
CA TYR A 113 -3.49 30.83 -8.36
C TYR A 113 -2.17 30.74 -7.57
N PRO A 114 -1.71 31.86 -6.97
CA PRO A 114 -0.48 31.87 -6.16
C PRO A 114 -0.57 30.99 -4.89
N PHE A 115 -1.73 30.40 -4.60
CA PHE A 115 -2.00 29.54 -3.45
C PHE A 115 -2.04 28.04 -3.80
N LEU A 116 -1.59 27.64 -4.99
CA LEU A 116 -1.43 26.21 -5.34
C LEU A 116 -0.17 25.58 -4.72
N ALA A 117 0.69 26.37 -4.07
CA ALA A 117 1.77 25.83 -3.27
C ALA A 117 1.19 25.19 -2.00
N GLU A 118 1.44 23.88 -1.83
CA GLU A 118 1.06 23.13 -0.64
C GLU A 118 1.62 23.83 0.61
N ALA A 119 0.84 23.92 1.69
CA ALA A 119 1.26 24.55 2.95
C ALA A 119 2.43 23.82 3.66
N GLY A 120 2.87 22.69 3.10
CA GLY A 120 3.89 21.82 3.66
C GLY A 120 3.42 21.15 4.95
N LEU A 121 4.37 20.47 5.61
CA LEU A 121 4.14 19.81 6.90
C LEU A 121 4.29 20.78 8.11
N GLY A 122 4.39 22.08 7.83
CA GLY A 122 4.65 23.13 8.81
C GLY A 122 6.12 23.24 9.21
N ALA A 123 6.38 24.05 10.25
CA ALA A 123 7.74 24.35 10.73
C ALA A 123 8.21 23.44 11.88
N ALA A 124 7.34 22.56 12.39
CA ALA A 124 7.63 21.76 13.57
C ALA A 124 8.21 20.40 13.17
N GLY A 125 9.42 20.10 13.65
CA GLY A 125 10.08 18.83 13.44
C GLY A 125 11.49 18.98 12.88
N ILE A 126 11.95 17.92 12.21
CA ILE A 126 13.32 17.84 11.70
C ILE A 126 13.38 18.43 10.29
N PHE A 127 14.18 19.47 10.10
CA PHE A 127 14.44 20.02 8.77
C PHE A 127 15.20 19.01 7.91
N ILE A 128 14.64 18.66 6.74
CA ILE A 128 15.28 17.72 5.80
C ILE A 128 15.85 18.50 4.61
N GLY A 129 15.06 19.37 3.99
CA GLY A 129 15.47 20.09 2.79
C GLY A 129 14.43 21.12 2.36
N GLN A 130 14.40 21.44 1.06
CA GLN A 130 13.47 22.38 0.48
C GLN A 130 12.51 21.65 -0.44
N ASP A 131 11.22 22.00 -0.38
CA ASP A 131 10.25 21.52 -1.35
C ASP A 131 10.48 22.18 -2.71
N LEU A 132 10.47 21.38 -3.77
CA LEU A 132 10.79 21.81 -5.13
C LEU A 132 9.74 22.77 -5.69
N TYR A 133 8.46 22.60 -5.32
CA TYR A 133 7.36 23.36 -5.90
C TYR A 133 7.08 24.65 -5.14
N SER A 134 6.99 24.57 -3.81
CA SER A 134 6.72 25.76 -2.99
C SER A 134 7.98 26.58 -2.68
N GLY A 135 9.18 25.99 -2.80
CA GLY A 135 10.41 26.59 -2.29
C GLY A 135 10.44 26.72 -0.76
N SER A 136 9.46 26.15 -0.06
CA SER A 136 9.39 26.20 1.40
C SER A 136 10.26 25.12 2.04
N SER A 137 10.49 25.23 3.35
CA SER A 137 11.23 24.22 4.10
C SER A 137 10.43 22.92 4.21
N PHE A 138 11.02 21.81 3.77
CA PHE A 138 10.51 20.47 4.01
C PHE A 138 11.00 19.96 5.38
N VAL A 139 10.07 19.94 6.32
CA VAL A 139 10.27 19.48 7.70
C VAL A 139 9.47 18.19 7.90
N TYR A 140 10.07 17.18 8.52
CA TYR A 140 9.41 15.90 8.74
C TYR A 140 9.80 15.32 10.09
N ASP A 141 8.82 15.18 10.97
CA ASP A 141 8.95 14.48 12.25
C ASP A 141 7.76 13.50 12.39
N PRO A 142 8.00 12.18 12.30
CA PRO A 142 6.95 11.17 12.43
C PRO A 142 6.14 11.27 13.72
N TRP A 143 6.77 11.60 14.84
CA TRP A 143 6.12 11.66 16.14
C TRP A 143 5.22 12.89 16.24
N GLU A 144 5.70 14.02 15.72
CA GLU A 144 4.90 15.25 15.66
C GLU A 144 3.69 15.09 14.73
N LEU A 145 3.91 14.52 13.55
CA LEU A 145 2.85 14.26 12.58
C LEU A 145 1.82 13.26 13.11
N TYR A 146 2.27 12.24 13.85
CA TYR A 146 1.39 11.28 14.51
C TYR A 146 0.57 11.95 15.62
N ARG A 147 1.21 12.78 16.46
CA ARG A 147 0.54 13.54 17.53
C ARG A 147 -0.53 14.49 16.98
N ARG A 148 -0.32 15.07 15.80
CA ARG A 148 -1.29 15.94 15.11
C ARG A 148 -2.38 15.19 14.37
N GLY A 149 -2.30 13.86 14.30
CA GLY A 149 -3.25 13.04 13.52
C GLY A 149 -3.11 13.17 12.01
N ILE A 150 -1.97 13.66 11.52
CA ILE A 150 -1.69 13.77 10.07
C ILE A 150 -1.33 12.38 9.50
N ILE A 151 -0.59 11.58 10.27
CA ILE A 151 -0.25 10.19 9.93
C ILE A 151 -0.80 9.22 10.96
N THR A 152 -1.13 8.01 10.52
CA THR A 152 -1.65 6.93 11.38
C THR A 152 -0.56 6.03 11.96
N ALA A 153 0.64 6.04 11.39
CA ALA A 153 1.78 5.28 11.88
C ALA A 153 3.11 5.98 11.50
N PRO A 154 4.11 6.00 12.40
CA PRO A 154 5.39 6.68 12.18
C PRO A 154 6.39 5.82 11.39
N ASN A 155 5.93 5.03 10.42
CA ASN A 155 6.79 4.16 9.62
C ASN A 155 7.29 4.90 8.36
N LEU A 156 8.59 4.79 8.07
CA LEU A 156 9.22 5.43 6.91
C LEU A 156 9.90 4.40 6.01
N ILE A 157 9.73 4.52 4.70
CA ILE A 157 10.44 3.73 3.69
C ILE A 157 11.29 4.69 2.85
N LEU A 158 12.59 4.40 2.74
CA LEU A 158 13.52 5.15 1.90
C LEU A 158 13.90 4.33 0.67
N ALA A 159 13.40 4.74 -0.49
CA ALA A 159 13.64 4.09 -1.77
C ALA A 159 14.20 5.07 -2.82
N GLY A 160 14.89 4.54 -3.83
CA GLY A 160 15.56 5.34 -4.85
C GLY A 160 16.67 4.57 -5.56
N ILE A 161 17.10 5.06 -6.73
CA ILE A 161 18.16 4.44 -7.53
C ILE A 161 19.55 4.59 -6.89
N VAL A 162 20.52 3.79 -7.32
CA VAL A 162 21.91 3.96 -6.87
C VAL A 162 22.38 5.39 -7.20
N GLY A 163 23.03 6.05 -6.24
CA GLY A 163 23.45 7.45 -6.38
C GLY A 163 22.38 8.51 -6.05
N SER A 164 21.13 8.14 -5.77
CA SER A 164 20.05 9.11 -5.48
C SER A 164 20.12 9.78 -4.10
N GLY A 165 21.21 9.61 -3.35
CA GLY A 165 21.37 10.21 -2.02
C GLY A 165 20.58 9.54 -0.88
N LYS A 166 20.02 8.32 -1.03
CA LYS A 166 19.31 7.61 0.05
C LYS A 166 20.08 7.54 1.37
N SER A 167 21.36 7.18 1.30
CA SER A 167 22.23 7.08 2.49
C SER A 167 22.45 8.47 3.11
N SER A 168 22.64 9.52 2.31
CA SER A 168 22.75 10.90 2.78
C SER A 168 21.48 11.37 3.49
N LEU A 169 20.32 11.10 2.92
CA LEU A 169 19.02 11.44 3.52
C LEU A 169 18.77 10.66 4.81
N ALA A 170 19.06 9.35 4.83
CA ALA A 170 18.96 8.54 6.05
C ALA A 170 19.86 9.08 7.17
N LYS A 171 21.13 9.34 6.87
CA LYS A 171 22.10 9.94 7.80
C LYS A 171 21.63 11.27 8.33
N SER A 172 21.18 12.16 7.44
CA SER A 172 20.65 13.47 7.83
C SER A 172 19.43 13.35 8.74
N LEU A 173 18.51 12.44 8.44
CA LEU A 173 17.29 12.26 9.21
C LEU A 173 17.57 11.82 10.65
N TYR A 174 18.38 10.79 10.84
CA TYR A 174 18.67 10.30 12.20
C TYR A 174 19.69 11.15 12.95
N THR A 175 20.64 11.81 12.28
CA THR A 175 21.58 12.72 12.99
C THR A 175 20.90 13.99 13.45
N ARG A 176 20.00 14.55 12.62
CA ARG A 176 19.23 15.74 12.98
C ARG A 176 18.09 15.44 13.94
N SER A 177 17.71 14.18 14.15
CA SER A 177 16.73 13.79 15.16
C SER A 177 17.32 13.74 16.58
N LEU A 178 18.63 13.51 16.73
CA LEU A 178 19.28 13.40 18.04
C LEU A 178 19.10 14.63 18.94
N PRO A 179 19.23 15.89 18.46
CA PRO A 179 19.00 17.08 19.29
C PRO A 179 17.56 17.19 19.82
N PHE A 180 16.59 16.55 19.17
CA PHE A 180 15.20 16.49 19.64
C PHE A 180 14.98 15.40 20.71
N GLY A 181 16.05 14.72 21.15
CA GLY A 181 15.99 13.69 22.19
C GLY A 181 15.61 12.30 21.68
N TYR A 182 15.52 12.10 20.37
CA TYR A 182 15.24 10.78 19.79
C TYR A 182 16.44 9.85 19.92
N ARG A 183 16.17 8.59 20.28
CA ARG A 183 17.18 7.53 20.31
C ARG A 183 17.18 6.79 18.98
N VAL A 184 18.37 6.59 18.41
CA VAL A 184 18.56 5.94 17.12
C VAL A 184 19.23 4.59 17.34
N TYR A 185 18.66 3.54 16.75
CA TYR A 185 19.21 2.20 16.76
C TYR A 185 19.28 1.67 15.32
N VAL A 186 20.45 1.16 14.92
CA VAL A 186 20.70 0.62 13.58
C VAL A 186 21.02 -0.88 13.73
N PRO A 187 20.04 -1.78 13.49
CA PRO A 187 20.25 -3.22 13.56
C PRO A 187 20.96 -3.71 12.29
N GLY A 188 22.28 -3.56 12.27
CA GLY A 188 23.13 -4.07 11.20
C GLY A 188 23.63 -3.00 10.24
N ASP A 189 24.94 -2.85 10.20
CA ASP A 189 25.66 -1.97 9.29
C ASP A 189 26.72 -2.78 8.53
N PRO A 190 26.32 -3.63 7.56
CA PRO A 190 27.24 -4.53 6.87
C PRO A 190 28.30 -3.80 6.06
N LYS A 191 28.07 -2.52 5.74
CA LYS A 191 28.98 -1.68 4.97
C LYS A 191 29.81 -0.73 5.84
N GLY A 192 29.56 -0.66 7.14
CA GLY A 192 30.24 0.29 8.03
C GLY A 192 29.90 1.76 7.76
N GLU A 193 28.80 2.06 7.07
CA GLU A 193 28.44 3.43 6.67
C GLU A 193 27.90 4.27 7.84
N HIS A 194 27.40 3.62 8.90
CA HIS A 194 26.74 4.24 10.04
C HIS A 194 27.63 4.26 11.28
N SER A 195 28.57 3.31 11.38
CA SER A 195 29.45 3.14 12.54
C SER A 195 30.24 4.42 12.87
N GLY A 196 30.91 5.03 11.88
CA GLY A 196 31.64 6.27 12.10
C GLY A 196 30.76 7.48 12.46
N VAL A 197 29.52 7.51 11.96
CA VAL A 197 28.55 8.54 12.35
C VAL A 197 28.10 8.34 13.80
N ALA A 198 27.87 7.09 14.21
CA ALA A 198 27.47 6.75 15.58
C ALA A 198 28.52 7.17 16.60
N GLU A 199 29.80 6.95 16.30
CA GLU A 199 30.91 7.39 17.17
C GLU A 199 31.02 8.92 17.20
N ALA A 200 30.89 9.58 16.05
CA ALA A 200 30.98 11.04 15.96
C ALA A 200 29.89 11.77 16.76
N VAL A 201 28.70 11.17 16.91
CA VAL A 201 27.60 11.73 17.73
C VAL A 201 27.68 11.33 19.21
N GLY A 202 28.75 10.67 19.65
CA GLY A 202 28.93 10.19 21.02
C GLY A 202 28.14 8.91 21.35
N GLY A 203 27.67 8.19 20.34
CA GLY A 203 27.04 6.89 20.47
C GLY A 203 28.04 5.74 20.57
N LYS A 204 27.54 4.50 20.52
CA LYS A 204 28.35 3.28 20.53
C LYS A 204 28.09 2.46 19.28
N ALA A 205 29.14 2.14 18.52
CA ALA A 205 29.10 1.14 17.46
C ALA A 205 29.58 -0.22 18.01
N ILE A 206 28.72 -1.24 17.99
CA ILE A 206 29.10 -2.60 18.39
C ILE A 206 29.47 -3.36 17.12
N ILE A 207 30.77 -3.45 16.86
CA ILE A 207 31.29 -4.18 15.70
C ILE A 207 31.43 -5.65 16.08
N LEU A 208 30.81 -6.53 15.29
CA LEU A 208 30.87 -7.98 15.45
C LEU A 208 31.64 -8.59 14.27
N GLY A 209 32.60 -9.47 14.56
CA GLY A 209 33.35 -10.16 13.53
C GLY A 209 34.32 -11.20 14.08
N HIS A 210 34.80 -12.06 13.19
CA HIS A 210 35.73 -13.14 13.52
C HIS A 210 37.02 -12.56 14.12
N GLY A 211 37.43 -13.07 15.28
CA GLY A 211 38.66 -12.64 15.95
C GLY A 211 38.59 -11.28 16.66
N MET A 212 37.48 -10.56 16.61
CA MET A 212 37.30 -9.31 17.36
C MET A 212 37.09 -9.60 18.86
N GLY A 213 37.17 -8.61 19.74
CA GLY A 213 36.91 -8.80 21.18
C GLY A 213 35.41 -8.86 21.53
N ASN A 214 34.58 -8.13 20.77
CA ASN A 214 33.14 -8.05 21.04
C ASN A 214 32.46 -9.39 20.76
N ARG A 215 31.62 -9.84 21.71
CA ARG A 215 30.82 -11.06 21.61
C ARG A 215 29.37 -10.70 21.89
N LEU A 216 28.47 -11.19 21.06
CA LEU A 216 27.05 -11.16 21.33
C LEU A 216 26.63 -12.59 21.63
N ASN A 217 26.13 -12.85 22.84
CA ASN A 217 25.57 -14.14 23.19
C ASN A 217 24.08 -14.14 22.81
N PRO A 218 23.66 -14.91 21.80
CA PRO A 218 22.25 -14.95 21.40
C PRO A 218 21.35 -15.67 22.43
N LEU A 219 21.94 -16.43 23.36
CA LEU A 219 21.23 -17.09 24.47
C LEU A 219 21.22 -16.23 25.74
N ASP A 220 21.72 -15.01 25.67
CA ASP A 220 21.72 -14.09 26.81
C ASP A 220 20.28 -13.76 27.23
N GLU A 221 20.09 -13.51 28.52
CA GLU A 221 18.76 -13.25 29.04
C GLU A 221 18.19 -11.87 28.65
N GLY A 222 19.09 -10.93 28.35
CA GLY A 222 18.75 -9.59 27.92
C GLY A 222 18.02 -8.80 29.02
N TYR A 223 17.28 -7.77 28.61
CA TYR A 223 16.58 -6.89 29.53
C TYR A 223 15.30 -7.54 30.08
N ARG A 224 15.20 -7.64 31.41
CA ARG A 224 13.99 -8.07 32.12
C ARG A 224 13.02 -6.89 32.29
N PRO A 225 11.80 -6.95 31.74
CA PRO A 225 10.79 -5.93 31.99
C PRO A 225 10.38 -5.91 33.47
N GLY A 226 10.13 -4.73 34.02
CA GLY A 226 9.61 -4.58 35.38
C GLY A 226 8.20 -5.17 35.51
N GLY A 227 7.92 -5.82 36.64
CA GLY A 227 6.60 -6.37 36.96
C GLY A 227 6.39 -7.86 36.67
N LEU A 228 7.38 -8.55 36.07
CA LEU A 228 7.36 -10.02 35.90
C LEU A 228 7.90 -10.72 37.14
N SER A 229 7.25 -11.79 37.60
CA SER A 229 7.81 -12.68 38.61
C SER A 229 9.02 -13.47 38.06
N ASP A 230 9.85 -14.01 38.96
CA ASP A 230 11.03 -14.80 38.56
C ASP A 230 10.64 -16.04 37.76
N GLN A 231 9.51 -16.67 38.11
CA GLN A 231 9.01 -17.87 37.43
C GLN A 231 8.51 -17.56 36.01
N GLU A 232 7.79 -16.46 35.82
CA GLU A 232 7.31 -16.03 34.50
C GLU A 232 8.48 -15.61 33.60
N TRP A 233 9.48 -14.95 34.19
CA TRP A 233 10.70 -14.58 33.48
C TRP A 233 11.49 -15.81 33.02
N ALA A 234 11.71 -16.79 33.91
CA ALA A 234 12.37 -18.05 33.57
C ALA A 234 11.63 -18.81 32.47
N THR A 235 10.29 -18.85 32.53
CA THR A 235 9.47 -19.50 31.51
C THR A 235 9.61 -18.82 30.15
N THR A 236 9.57 -17.48 30.12
CA THR A 236 9.74 -16.68 28.90
C THR A 236 11.12 -16.85 28.29
N LEU A 237 12.16 -16.87 29.13
CA LEU A 237 13.55 -17.12 28.73
C LEU A 237 13.72 -18.51 28.11
N ALA A 238 13.18 -19.54 28.75
CA ALA A 238 13.25 -20.90 28.24
C ALA A 238 12.55 -21.02 26.88
N ALA A 239 11.41 -20.35 26.69
CA ALA A 239 10.72 -20.29 25.41
C ALA A 239 11.58 -19.61 24.33
N ARG A 240 12.06 -18.40 24.58
CA ARG A 240 12.91 -17.65 23.63
C ARG A 240 14.18 -18.40 23.24
N ARG A 241 14.85 -19.02 24.22
CA ARG A 241 16.06 -19.83 23.98
C ARG A 241 15.76 -21.04 23.10
N ARG A 242 14.64 -21.74 23.34
CA ARG A 242 14.21 -22.88 22.51
C ARG A 242 13.89 -22.45 21.08
N ASP A 243 13.17 -21.35 20.90
CA ASP A 243 12.83 -20.83 19.57
C ASP A 243 14.10 -20.43 18.81
N LEU A 244 15.04 -19.76 19.49
CA LEU A 244 16.30 -19.33 18.90
C LEU A 244 17.22 -20.51 18.56
N LEU A 245 17.32 -21.50 19.45
CA LEU A 245 18.03 -22.75 19.18
C LEU A 245 17.42 -23.48 17.99
N GLY A 246 16.09 -23.59 17.93
CA GLY A 246 15.38 -24.18 16.80
C GLY A 246 15.72 -23.48 15.48
N ALA A 247 15.63 -22.15 15.45
CA ALA A 247 15.98 -21.35 14.28
C ALA A 247 17.46 -21.54 13.87
N LEU A 248 18.40 -21.51 14.83
CA LEU A 248 19.81 -21.75 14.55
C LEU A 248 20.05 -23.14 13.98
N THR A 249 19.47 -24.18 14.58
CA THR A 249 19.61 -25.56 14.10
C THR A 249 19.00 -25.74 12.71
N GLU A 250 17.84 -25.15 12.43
CA GLU A 250 17.24 -25.18 11.08
C GLU A 250 18.15 -24.50 10.05
N THR A 251 18.73 -23.34 10.39
CA THR A 251 19.65 -22.63 9.48
C THR A 251 20.96 -23.38 9.24
N VAL A 252 21.50 -24.09 10.23
CA VAL A 252 22.73 -24.88 10.09
C VAL A 252 22.47 -26.17 9.33
N LEU A 253 21.32 -26.81 9.53
CA LEU A 253 20.95 -28.07 8.86
C LEU A 253 20.29 -27.86 7.49
N ASP A 254 20.01 -26.62 7.10
CA ASP A 254 19.29 -26.24 5.86
C ASP A 254 17.98 -27.01 5.65
N ARG A 255 17.30 -27.35 6.75
CA ARG A 255 16.04 -28.10 6.77
C ARG A 255 15.17 -27.65 7.92
N ARG A 256 13.85 -27.69 7.75
CA ARG A 256 12.90 -27.46 8.85
C ARG A 256 12.91 -28.63 9.83
N LEU A 257 12.85 -28.33 11.11
CA LEU A 257 12.70 -29.32 12.16
C LEU A 257 11.22 -29.65 12.35
N ALA A 258 10.87 -30.94 12.32
CA ALA A 258 9.54 -31.39 12.72
C ALA A 258 9.44 -31.39 14.25
N PRO A 259 8.26 -31.13 14.85
CA PRO A 259 8.09 -31.01 16.31
C PRO A 259 8.58 -32.20 17.15
N LEU A 260 8.71 -33.39 16.54
CA LEU A 260 9.13 -34.62 17.21
C LEU A 260 10.64 -34.84 17.25
N THR A 261 11.43 -34.18 16.40
CA THR A 261 12.89 -34.36 16.32
C THR A 261 13.64 -33.41 17.26
N ALA A 262 13.00 -32.31 17.68
CA ALA A 262 13.63 -31.30 18.55
C ALA A 262 13.94 -31.80 19.98
N LEU A 263 13.29 -32.87 20.44
CA LEU A 263 13.51 -33.44 21.78
C LEU A 263 14.48 -34.64 21.77
N SER A 264 14.72 -35.29 20.64
CA SER A 264 15.58 -36.48 20.58
C SER A 264 17.05 -36.18 20.26
N GLU A 265 17.37 -34.99 19.74
CA GLU A 265 18.72 -34.60 19.31
C GLU A 265 19.45 -33.63 20.27
N PHE A 266 18.86 -33.31 21.44
CA PHE A 266 19.57 -32.58 22.51
C PHE A 266 20.13 -33.57 23.54
N PRO A 267 21.38 -34.06 23.41
CA PRO A 267 22.02 -34.79 24.49
C PRO A 267 22.38 -33.82 25.63
N GLU A 268 21.99 -34.18 26.85
CA GLU A 268 22.29 -33.51 28.13
C GLU A 268 23.79 -33.47 28.50
N SER A 269 24.71 -33.58 27.55
CA SER A 269 26.14 -33.49 27.83
C SER A 269 26.90 -33.03 26.61
N CYS A 270 27.34 -31.77 26.64
CA CYS A 270 28.41 -31.29 25.77
C CYS A 270 29.35 -30.40 26.59
N SER A 271 30.11 -31.07 27.46
CA SER A 271 31.37 -30.59 28.02
C SER A 271 32.42 -30.59 26.91
N SER A 272 33.11 -29.45 26.74
CA SER A 272 34.43 -29.25 26.11
C SER A 272 34.88 -30.18 24.96
N GLU A 273 35.22 -29.54 23.83
CA GLU A 273 35.90 -30.06 22.62
C GLU A 273 34.99 -30.51 21.47
N PHE A 274 34.73 -29.59 20.51
CA PHE A 274 34.65 -30.00 19.10
C PHE A 274 34.97 -28.85 18.12
N LEU A 275 36.23 -28.88 17.65
CA LEU A 275 36.73 -28.66 16.27
C LEU A 275 36.23 -27.45 15.46
N ARG A 276 37.09 -26.47 15.10
CA ARG A 276 38.09 -26.56 14.01
C ARG A 276 37.63 -27.44 12.83
N SER A 277 36.97 -26.85 11.84
CA SER A 277 37.47 -26.75 10.45
C SER A 277 36.36 -26.56 9.42
N ARG A 278 36.68 -25.71 8.42
CA ARG A 278 36.24 -25.68 7.02
C ARG A 278 34.73 -25.66 6.72
N GLY A 279 34.30 -24.53 6.18
CA GLY A 279 33.16 -24.48 5.26
C GLY A 279 32.62 -23.07 5.09
N LYS A 280 32.92 -22.44 3.95
CA LYS A 280 32.28 -21.19 3.53
C LYS A 280 30.77 -21.41 3.43
N VAL A 281 29.97 -20.61 4.15
CA VAL A 281 28.59 -20.34 3.75
C VAL A 281 28.34 -18.85 3.88
N SER A 282 28.08 -18.24 2.74
CA SER A 282 27.63 -16.87 2.54
C SER A 282 26.11 -16.80 2.58
N ALA A 283 25.62 -15.66 3.09
CA ALA A 283 24.27 -15.11 2.94
C ALA A 283 23.16 -15.66 3.85
N GLY A 284 22.31 -14.73 4.31
CA GLY A 284 20.99 -15.05 4.87
C GLY A 284 20.53 -14.05 5.92
N TRP A 285 19.70 -13.10 5.51
CA TRP A 285 19.12 -12.03 6.33
C TRP A 285 17.90 -12.46 7.17
N CYS A 286 17.51 -11.54 8.08
CA CYS A 286 16.25 -11.41 8.85
C CYS A 286 16.16 -12.23 10.16
N ARG A 287 15.75 -11.68 11.32
CA ARG A 287 15.04 -10.43 11.64
C ARG A 287 15.09 -10.22 13.16
N TRP A 288 15.45 -9.02 13.65
CA TRP A 288 14.88 -8.27 14.79
C TRP A 288 15.37 -6.82 14.70
#